data_AF-A0AAV0XNX6-F1
#
_entry.id   AF-A0AAV0XNX6-F1
#
_cell.length_a   1.000
_cell.length_b   1.000
_cell.length_c   1.000
_cell.angle_alpha   90.00
_cell.angle_beta   90.00
_cell.angle_gamma   90.00
#
_symmetry.space_group_name_H-M   'P 1'
#
loop_
_entity.id
_entity.type
_entity.pdbx_description
1 polymer ?
#
loop_
_entity_poly.entity_id
_entity_poly.type
_entity_poly.pdbx_seq_one_letter_code
_entity_poly.pdbx_strand_id
1 'polypeptide(L)'
;MHGGPQATLCSIRIRYWPINGRNIARSVVHECVTCFRYKPIVVQPILGNLPAERVEPTRAFSSCGIDFAGPFMIKTSVRRNAPLVKAYVCIFVCFSTKAVHMELVGDLSTPAFINALNRFF
;
A
#
# COMPACT_ATOMS: atom_id res chain seq x y z
N MET A 1 -25.92 16.66 9.50
CA MET A 1 -25.89 16.81 8.03
C MET A 1 -24.48 17.23 7.62
N HIS A 2 -23.82 16.54 6.68
CA HIS A 2 -22.42 16.82 6.26
C HIS A 2 -22.34 17.19 4.76
N GLY A 3 -23.13 18.19 4.34
CA GLY A 3 -23.22 18.63 2.93
C GLY A 3 -22.35 19.83 2.56
N GLY A 4 -21.38 20.18 3.41
CA GLY A 4 -20.58 21.40 3.27
C GLY A 4 -21.25 22.67 3.82
N PRO A 5 -20.54 23.81 3.86
CA PRO A 5 -20.99 25.01 4.58
C PRO A 5 -22.30 25.58 4.04
N GLN A 6 -22.49 25.55 2.71
CA GLN A 6 -23.65 26.14 2.06
C GLN A 6 -24.93 25.31 2.29
N ALA A 7 -24.84 23.98 2.24
CA ALA A 7 -25.97 23.10 2.49
C ALA A 7 -26.43 23.19 3.96
N THR A 8 -25.47 23.23 4.89
CA THR A 8 -25.75 23.43 6.32
C THR A 8 -26.44 24.77 6.58
N LEU A 9 -25.95 25.86 5.96
CA LEU A 9 -26.57 27.18 6.10
C LEU A 9 -27.99 27.23 5.51
N CYS A 10 -28.20 26.58 4.34
CA CYS A 10 -29.51 26.53 3.70
C CYS A 10 -30.55 25.83 4.61
N SER A 11 -30.17 24.70 5.21
CA SER A 11 -31.03 23.96 6.14
C SER A 11 -31.42 24.79 7.38
N ILE A 12 -30.47 25.52 7.96
CA ILE A 12 -30.74 26.40 9.11
C ILE A 12 -31.68 27.54 8.72
N ARG A 13 -31.54 28.09 7.52
CA ARG A 13 -32.38 29.20 7.00
C ARG A 13 -33.85 28.85 6.79
N ILE A 14 -34.21 27.58 6.78
CA ILE A 14 -35.61 27.14 6.75
C ILE A 14 -36.34 27.55 8.06
N ARG A 15 -35.60 27.66 9.18
CA ARG A 15 -36.19 27.93 10.51
C ARG A 15 -35.64 29.18 11.19
N TYR A 16 -34.41 29.59 10.89
CA TYR A 16 -33.71 30.66 11.61
C TYR A 16 -32.88 31.55 10.69
N TRP A 17 -32.69 32.83 11.06
CA TRP A 17 -31.82 33.76 10.32
C TRP A 17 -30.59 34.17 11.15
N PRO A 18 -29.54 33.32 11.23
CA PRO A 18 -28.38 33.60 12.06
C PRO A 18 -27.53 34.76 11.52
N ILE A 19 -27.17 35.69 12.41
CA ILE A 19 -26.20 36.74 12.13
C ILE A 19 -24.85 36.07 11.82
N ASN A 20 -24.19 36.52 10.75
CA ASN A 20 -22.91 35.94 10.30
C ASN A 20 -22.95 34.43 9.96
N GLY A 21 -24.14 33.89 9.62
CA GLY A 21 -24.34 32.45 9.43
C GLY A 21 -23.43 31.77 8.40
N ARG A 22 -22.93 32.50 7.38
CA ARG A 22 -21.96 31.96 6.42
C ARG A 22 -20.63 31.58 7.09
N ASN A 23 -20.10 32.43 7.95
CA ASN A 23 -18.82 32.17 8.62
C ASN A 23 -18.96 31.08 9.68
N ILE A 24 -20.08 31.07 10.42
CA ILE A 24 -20.39 30.03 11.40
C ILE A 24 -20.53 28.66 10.72
N ALA A 25 -21.25 28.59 9.60
CA ALA A 25 -21.38 27.35 8.85
C ALA A 25 -20.04 26.86 8.28
N ARG A 26 -19.13 27.77 7.90
CA ARG A 26 -17.77 27.43 7.47
C ARG A 26 -16.92 26.91 8.63
N SER A 27 -16.93 27.57 9.79
CA SER A 27 -16.16 27.12 10.95
C SER A 27 -16.62 25.76 11.45
N VAL A 28 -17.93 25.57 11.62
CA VAL A 28 -18.52 24.29 12.07
C VAL A 28 -18.19 23.15 11.12
N VAL A 29 -18.27 23.38 9.80
CA VAL A 29 -17.90 22.35 8.82
C VAL A 29 -16.39 22.08 8.81
N HIS A 30 -15.55 23.07 9.05
CA HIS A 30 -14.11 22.92 9.10
C HIS A 30 -13.63 22.18 10.36
N GLU A 31 -14.25 22.44 11.51
CA GLU A 31 -13.98 21.75 12.78
C GLU A 31 -14.60 20.34 12.84
N CYS A 32 -15.51 20.02 11.91
CA CYS A 32 -16.18 18.73 11.88
C CYS A 32 -15.28 17.62 11.30
N VAL A 33 -14.86 16.68 12.16
CA VAL A 33 -14.05 15.50 11.79
C VAL A 33 -14.68 14.67 10.67
N THR A 34 -16.00 14.49 10.69
CA THR A 34 -16.72 13.76 9.63
C THR A 34 -16.56 14.47 8.29
N CYS A 35 -16.83 15.78 8.22
CA CYS A 35 -16.64 16.58 7.00
C CYS A 35 -15.20 16.56 6.50
N PHE A 36 -14.21 16.57 7.40
CA PHE A 36 -12.81 16.46 7.05
C PHE A 36 -12.49 15.12 6.37
N ARG A 37 -12.94 14.00 6.95
CA ARG A 37 -12.73 12.65 6.38
C ARG A 37 -13.41 12.47 5.01
N TYR A 38 -14.59 13.06 4.82
CA TYR A 38 -15.34 13.00 3.54
C TYR A 38 -14.84 13.97 2.47
N LYS A 39 -13.84 14.81 2.77
CA LYS A 39 -13.22 15.74 1.82
C LYS A 39 -11.77 15.34 1.54
N PRO A 40 -11.52 14.22 0.83
CA PRO A 40 -10.16 13.84 0.47
C PRO A 40 -9.56 14.92 -0.45
N ILE A 41 -8.42 15.46 -0.06
CA ILE A 41 -7.60 16.31 -0.93
C ILE A 41 -6.58 15.37 -1.56
N VAL A 42 -6.64 15.21 -2.88
CA VAL A 42 -5.60 14.47 -3.62
C VAL A 42 -4.37 15.36 -3.68
N VAL A 43 -3.51 15.26 -2.68
CA VAL A 43 -2.19 15.88 -2.71
C VAL A 43 -1.32 15.01 -3.61
N GLN A 44 -0.77 15.60 -4.68
CA GLN A 44 0.28 14.94 -5.45
C GLN A 44 1.51 14.86 -4.54
N PRO A 45 1.96 13.67 -4.14
CA PRO A 45 3.17 13.56 -3.33
C PRO A 45 4.36 14.05 -4.17
N ILE A 46 5.23 14.86 -3.56
CA ILE A 46 6.51 15.20 -4.17
C ILE A 46 7.31 13.90 -4.26
N LEU A 47 7.58 13.46 -5.49
CA LEU A 47 8.42 12.28 -5.72
C LEU A 47 9.86 12.63 -5.35
N GLY A 48 10.42 11.91 -4.39
CA GLY A 48 11.85 12.04 -4.06
C GLY A 48 12.73 11.49 -5.19
N ASN A 49 14.01 11.85 -5.14
CA ASN A 49 15.01 11.25 -6.03
C ASN A 49 15.06 9.74 -5.82
N LEU A 50 15.18 8.98 -6.91
CA LEU A 50 15.39 7.54 -6.82
C LEU A 50 16.79 7.27 -6.23
N PRO A 51 16.95 6.20 -5.43
CA PRO A 51 18.24 5.79 -4.92
C PRO A 51 19.19 5.42 -6.08
N ALA A 52 20.48 5.71 -5.92
CA ALA A 52 21.48 5.52 -6.97
C ALA A 52 21.51 4.09 -7.49
N GLU A 53 21.30 3.10 -6.62
CA GLU A 53 21.26 1.67 -6.93
C GLU A 53 20.15 1.30 -7.93
N ARG A 54 19.13 2.14 -8.12
CA ARG A 54 18.06 1.94 -9.12
C ARG A 54 18.33 2.61 -10.47
N VAL A 55 19.31 3.52 -10.54
CA VAL A 55 19.57 4.37 -11.70
C VAL A 55 20.95 4.08 -12.29
N GLU A 56 21.92 3.72 -11.47
CA GLU A 56 23.28 3.40 -11.91
C GLU A 56 23.38 1.98 -12.46
N PRO A 57 23.97 1.80 -13.65
CA PRO A 57 24.17 0.47 -14.22
C PRO A 57 25.24 -0.28 -13.43
N THR A 58 24.83 -1.37 -12.78
CA THR A 58 25.70 -2.28 -12.04
C THR A 58 25.61 -3.70 -12.60
N ARG A 59 26.51 -4.60 -12.17
CA ARG A 59 26.44 -6.03 -12.52
C ARG A 59 25.06 -6.58 -12.13
N ALA A 60 24.51 -7.46 -12.98
CA ALA A 60 23.25 -8.15 -12.69
C ALA A 60 23.29 -8.79 -11.30
N PHE A 61 22.20 -8.63 -10.56
CA PHE A 61 22.01 -9.08 -9.17
C PHE A 61 22.98 -8.49 -8.11
N SER A 62 23.77 -7.46 -8.44
CA SER A 62 24.62 -6.75 -7.46
C SER A 62 23.80 -6.01 -6.40
N SER A 63 22.68 -5.42 -6.80
CA SER A 63 21.71 -4.79 -5.91
C SER A 63 20.32 -5.31 -6.26
N CYS A 64 19.65 -5.89 -5.27
CA CYS A 64 18.35 -6.50 -5.44
C CYS A 64 17.35 -6.00 -4.40
N GLY A 65 16.10 -5.84 -4.83
CA GLY A 65 14.96 -5.77 -3.92
C GLY A 65 14.47 -7.17 -3.62
N ILE A 66 13.99 -7.39 -2.40
CA ILE A 66 13.46 -8.67 -1.95
C ILE A 66 12.02 -8.44 -1.50
N ASP A 67 11.11 -9.29 -1.93
CA ASP A 67 9.72 -9.29 -1.47
C ASP A 67 9.19 -10.73 -1.40
N PHE A 68 8.09 -10.94 -0.66
CA PHE A 68 7.42 -12.23 -0.57
C PHE A 68 6.01 -12.16 -1.14
N ALA A 69 5.69 -13.07 -2.05
CA ALA A 69 4.34 -13.27 -2.54
C ALA A 69 3.68 -14.49 -1.87
N GLY A 70 2.41 -14.36 -1.50
CA GLY A 70 1.63 -15.46 -0.95
C GLY A 70 0.56 -14.99 0.06
N PRO A 71 -0.07 -15.94 0.78
CA PRO A 71 0.18 -17.38 0.75
C PRO A 71 -0.44 -18.07 -0.48
N PHE A 72 0.28 -19.03 -1.04
CA PHE A 72 -0.22 -19.95 -2.07
C PHE A 72 -0.46 -21.33 -1.46
N MET A 73 -1.52 -22.01 -1.89
CA MET A 73 -1.78 -23.40 -1.51
C MET A 73 -1.16 -24.33 -2.54
N ILE A 74 -0.11 -25.06 -2.15
CA ILE A 74 0.59 -26.01 -3.02
C ILE A 74 0.31 -27.45 -2.57
N LYS A 75 0.30 -28.39 -3.52
CA LYS A 75 0.25 -29.82 -3.19
C LYS A 75 1.64 -30.28 -2.79
N THR A 76 1.76 -31.05 -1.71
CA THR A 76 3.03 -31.66 -1.29
C THR A 76 3.56 -32.71 -2.27
N SER A 77 2.69 -33.25 -3.14
CA SER A 77 3.07 -34.20 -4.19
C SER A 77 2.08 -34.17 -5.35
N VAL A 78 2.43 -34.82 -6.46
CA VAL A 78 1.58 -34.94 -7.66
C VAL A 78 0.36 -35.86 -7.43
N ARG A 79 0.26 -36.52 -6.27
CA ARG A 79 -0.85 -37.44 -5.94
C ARG A 79 -2.19 -36.68 -5.92
N ARG A 80 -3.26 -37.35 -6.37
CA ARG A 80 -4.61 -36.78 -6.46
C ARG A 80 -5.09 -36.20 -5.12
N ASN A 81 -4.85 -36.93 -4.02
CA ASN A 81 -5.25 -36.56 -2.65
C ASN A 81 -4.06 -36.06 -1.81
N ALA A 82 -3.05 -35.44 -2.44
CA ALA A 82 -1.95 -34.85 -1.69
C ALA A 82 -2.47 -33.71 -0.79
N PRO A 83 -2.03 -33.63 0.48
CA PRO A 83 -2.39 -32.53 1.35
C PRO A 83 -1.90 -31.20 0.75
N LEU A 84 -2.73 -30.17 0.90
CA LEU A 84 -2.37 -28.81 0.53
C LEU A 84 -1.64 -28.14 1.70
N VAL A 85 -0.50 -27.54 1.42
CA VAL A 85 0.29 -26.76 2.37
C VAL A 85 0.41 -25.33 1.89
N LYS A 86 0.53 -24.40 2.84
CA LYS A 86 0.85 -23.01 2.53
C LYS A 86 2.31 -22.94 2.09
N ALA A 87 2.56 -22.13 1.07
CA ALA A 87 3.89 -21.75 0.64
C ALA A 87 3.88 -20.29 0.20
N TYR A 88 5.08 -19.72 0.14
CA TYR A 88 5.34 -18.36 -0.28
C TYR A 88 6.41 -18.41 -1.37
N VAL A 89 6.49 -17.34 -2.16
CA VAL A 89 7.55 -17.16 -3.15
C VAL A 89 8.39 -15.98 -2.70
N CYS A 90 9.67 -16.23 -2.43
CA CYS A 90 10.66 -15.18 -2.26
C CYS A 90 11.06 -14.66 -3.64
N ILE A 91 10.90 -13.35 -3.85
CA ILE A 91 11.10 -12.68 -5.12
C ILE A 91 12.31 -11.76 -4.97
N PHE A 92 13.34 -12.02 -5.77
CA PHE A 92 14.53 -11.19 -5.89
C PHE A 92 14.47 -10.41 -7.19
N VAL A 93 14.41 -9.09 -7.12
CA VAL A 93 14.34 -8.20 -8.29
C VAL A 93 15.64 -7.43 -8.42
N CYS A 94 16.39 -7.66 -9.49
CA CYS A 94 17.60 -6.90 -9.77
C CYS A 94 17.27 -5.43 -10.09
N PHE A 95 17.94 -4.49 -9.44
CA PHE A 95 17.71 -3.07 -9.68
C PHE A 95 18.29 -2.56 -11.00
N SER A 96 19.40 -3.15 -11.47
CA SER A 96 20.04 -2.81 -12.74
C SER A 96 19.23 -3.30 -13.95
N THR A 97 18.89 -4.60 -14.00
CA THR A 97 18.27 -5.21 -15.19
C THR A 97 16.76 -5.44 -15.08
N LYS A 98 16.18 -5.29 -13.89
CA LYS A 98 14.80 -5.72 -13.55
C LYS A 98 14.54 -7.22 -13.73
N ALA A 99 15.59 -8.03 -13.87
CA ALA A 99 15.47 -9.48 -13.87
C ALA A 99 14.92 -9.97 -12.52
N VAL A 100 14.04 -10.97 -12.57
CA VAL A 100 13.37 -11.52 -11.39
C VAL A 100 13.80 -12.97 -11.20
N HIS A 101 14.32 -13.28 -10.01
CA HIS A 101 14.57 -14.64 -9.56
C HIS A 101 13.55 -14.99 -8.47
N MET A 102 12.92 -16.16 -8.58
CA MET A 102 11.82 -16.59 -7.71
C MET A 102 12.16 -17.91 -7.05
N GLU A 103 12.03 -17.96 -5.73
CA GLU A 103 12.33 -19.13 -4.90
C GLU A 103 11.12 -19.54 -4.08
N LEU A 104 10.79 -20.82 -4.06
CA LEU A 104 9.71 -21.34 -3.23
C LEU A 104 10.18 -21.47 -1.77
N VAL A 105 9.37 -20.99 -0.83
CA VAL A 105 9.63 -21.02 0.60
C VAL A 105 8.41 -21.55 1.33
N GLY A 106 8.60 -22.40 2.36
CA GLY A 106 7.49 -22.99 3.11
C GLY A 106 6.76 -21.99 4.01
N ASP A 107 7.49 -21.04 4.57
CA ASP A 107 7.03 -20.10 5.59
C ASP A 107 7.80 -18.77 5.53
N LEU A 108 7.33 -17.78 6.29
CA LEU A 108 7.93 -16.44 6.36
C LEU A 108 8.97 -16.33 7.48
N SER A 109 9.62 -17.45 7.84
CA SER A 109 10.61 -17.46 8.92
C SER A 109 12.01 -17.10 8.41
N THR A 110 12.83 -16.52 9.30
CA THR A 110 14.22 -16.16 8.98
C THR A 110 15.05 -17.34 8.48
N PRO A 111 14.98 -18.55 9.08
CA PRO A 111 15.72 -19.71 8.57
C PRO A 111 15.31 -20.07 7.14
N ALA A 112 14.03 -20.00 6.82
CA ALA A 112 13.53 -20.31 5.49
C ALA A 112 13.97 -19.26 4.45
N PHE A 113 14.02 -17.98 4.85
CA PHE A 113 14.61 -16.92 4.03
C PHE A 113 16.11 -17.11 3.80
N ILE A 114 16.90 -17.42 4.85
CA ILE A 114 18.34 -17.68 4.70
C ILE A 114 18.58 -18.83 3.73
N ASN A 115 17.78 -19.89 3.81
CA ASN A 115 17.86 -21.00 2.86
C ASN A 115 17.53 -20.58 1.42
N ALA A 116 16.59 -19.66 1.22
CA ALA A 116 16.30 -19.10 -0.11
C ALA A 116 17.45 -18.21 -0.61
N LEU A 117 18.02 -17.38 0.27
CA LEU A 117 19.16 -16.52 -0.05
C LEU A 117 20.40 -17.33 -0.45
N ASN A 118 20.66 -18.45 0.23
CA ASN A 118 21.75 -19.36 -0.10
C ASN A 118 21.56 -20.10 -1.44
N ARG A 119 20.32 -20.23 -1.94
CA ARG A 119 20.05 -20.80 -3.28
C ARG A 119 20.19 -19.75 -4.39
N PHE A 120 20.01 -18.48 -4.04
CA PHE A 120 20.10 -17.36 -4.96
C PHE A 120 21.55 -16.99 -5.32
N PHE A 121 22.48 -17.09 -4.36
CA PHE A 121 23.92 -16.83 -4.55
C PHE A 121 24.69 -18.08 -4.98
#